data_AF-X1C8F0-F1
#
_entry.id   AF-X1C8F0-F1
#
_cell.length_a   1.000
_cell.length_b   1.000
_cell.length_c   1.000
_cell.angle_alpha   90.00
_cell.angle_beta   90.00
_cell.angle_gamma   90.00
#
_symmetry.space_group_name_H-M   'P 1'
#
loop_
_entity.id
_entity.type
_entity.pdbx_description
1 polymer ?
#
loop_
_entity_poly.entity_id
_entity_poly.type
_entity_poly.pdbx_seq_one_letter_code
_entity_poly.pdbx_strand_id
1 'polypeptide(L)'
;MEPLDFAYKKITSDPSWLSREIEDSEIPQFHNRDHWFQKNVQAELTWLKKLIKRNSHNESIANFLNLCFSAIIVKISNQDGETRWKAVEKNISDGYTIHIFRNTLFKNIKKSEALKSILNIEPHKATIFTAQAFDVPNLIGEPCIDLIV
;
A
#
# COMPACT_ATOMS: atom_id res chain seq x y z
N MET A 1 -3.28 1.60 15.04
CA MET A 1 -3.70 0.18 15.03
C MET A 1 -5.17 0.04 15.37
N GLU A 2 -5.63 0.67 16.45
CA GLU A 2 -7.04 0.87 16.83
C GLU A 2 -8.03 0.97 15.65
N PRO A 3 -7.81 1.83 14.61
CA PRO A 3 -8.78 1.99 13.53
C PRO A 3 -8.98 0.76 12.65
N LEU A 4 -7.93 -0.04 12.41
CA LEU A 4 -8.01 -1.25 11.57
C LEU A 4 -8.69 -2.41 12.30
N ASP A 5 -8.38 -2.58 13.59
CA ASP A 5 -9.01 -3.61 14.42
C ASP A 5 -10.49 -3.30 14.66
N PHE A 6 -10.82 -2.02 14.88
CA PHE A 6 -12.20 -1.56 14.96
C PHE A 6 -12.96 -1.83 13.65
N ALA A 7 -12.42 -1.41 12.51
CA ALA A 7 -13.07 -1.59 11.22
C ALA A 7 -13.26 -3.07 10.86
N TYR A 8 -12.24 -3.91 11.10
CA TYR A 8 -12.34 -5.34 10.88
C TYR A 8 -13.46 -5.96 11.71
N LYS A 9 -13.49 -5.70 13.03
CA LYS A 9 -14.57 -6.18 13.92
C LYS A 9 -15.93 -5.70 13.44
N LYS A 10 -16.06 -4.42 13.10
CA LYS A 10 -17.31 -3.82 12.64
C LYS A 10 -17.83 -4.47 11.36
N ILE A 11 -17.01 -4.59 10.32
CA ILE A 11 -17.42 -5.22 9.05
C ILE A 11 -17.79 -6.68 9.26
N THR A 12 -17.03 -7.42 10.07
CA THR A 12 -17.37 -8.83 10.33
C THR A 12 -18.68 -9.00 11.11
N SER A 13 -19.05 -8.03 11.95
CA SER A 13 -20.31 -8.06 12.71
C SER A 13 -21.50 -7.46 11.94
N ASP A 14 -21.21 -6.51 11.05
CA ASP A 14 -22.19 -5.71 10.31
C ASP A 14 -21.56 -5.24 8.99
N PRO A 15 -21.65 -6.05 7.92
CA PRO A 15 -21.08 -5.68 6.61
C PRO A 15 -21.67 -4.39 6.03
N SER A 16 -22.90 -4.04 6.40
CA SER A 16 -23.60 -2.82 5.95
C SER A 16 -23.01 -1.53 6.55
N TRP A 17 -22.12 -1.64 7.54
CA TRP A 17 -21.41 -0.49 8.09
C TRP A 17 -20.63 0.25 7.01
N LEU A 18 -19.95 -0.47 6.12
CA LEU A 18 -19.09 0.17 5.13
C LEU A 18 -19.90 0.94 4.07
N SER A 19 -21.08 0.44 3.70
CA SER A 19 -22.01 1.12 2.79
C SER A 19 -22.59 2.42 3.36
N ARG A 20 -22.45 2.67 4.67
CA ARG A 20 -22.81 3.96 5.29
C ARG A 20 -21.64 4.94 5.36
N GLU A 21 -20.41 4.44 5.26
CA GLU A 21 -19.17 5.23 5.36
C GLU A 21 -18.58 5.59 4.00
N ILE A 22 -19.01 4.87 2.95
CA ILE A 22 -18.52 4.99 1.59
C ILE A 22 -19.72 5.22 0.68
N GLU A 23 -19.74 6.38 0.03
CA GLU A 23 -20.67 6.63 -1.07
C GLU A 23 -20.11 6.00 -2.36
N ASP A 24 -21.00 5.53 -3.25
CA ASP A 24 -20.62 5.01 -4.57
C ASP A 24 -19.82 6.03 -5.41
N SER A 25 -20.02 7.32 -5.16
CA SER A 25 -19.29 8.44 -5.77
C SER A 25 -17.80 8.46 -5.40
N GLU A 26 -17.45 7.90 -4.23
CA GLU A 26 -16.07 7.83 -3.73
C GLU A 26 -15.30 6.64 -4.32
N ILE A 27 -16.01 5.64 -4.84
CA ILE A 27 -15.40 4.46 -5.46
C ILE A 27 -14.88 4.87 -6.86
N PRO A 28 -13.56 4.73 -7.12
CA PRO A 28 -12.99 5.09 -8.42
C PRO A 28 -13.71 4.38 -9.57
N GLN A 29 -14.00 5.12 -10.63
CA GLN A 29 -14.58 4.59 -11.86
C GLN A 29 -13.45 4.30 -12.85
N PHE A 30 -13.35 3.06 -13.32
CA PHE A 30 -12.41 2.66 -14.36
C PHE A 30 -12.95 1.47 -15.15
N HIS A 31 -12.41 1.27 -16.35
CA HIS A 31 -12.83 0.20 -17.24
C HIS A 31 -12.75 -1.17 -16.56
N ASN A 32 -13.83 -1.95 -16.64
CA ASN A 32 -13.92 -3.30 -16.07
C ASN A 32 -13.68 -3.39 -14.55
N ARG A 33 -13.93 -2.33 -13.77
CA ARG A 33 -13.81 -2.38 -12.30
C ARG A 33 -14.56 -3.56 -11.68
N ASP A 34 -15.83 -3.72 -12.04
CA ASP A 34 -16.70 -4.76 -11.44
C ASP A 34 -16.31 -6.17 -11.90
N HIS A 35 -15.57 -6.27 -13.01
CA HIS A 35 -14.96 -7.52 -13.46
C HIS A 35 -13.71 -7.86 -12.65
N TRP A 36 -12.88 -6.85 -12.32
CA TRP A 36 -11.63 -7.05 -11.60
C TRP A 36 -11.77 -7.08 -10.08
N PHE A 37 -12.81 -6.46 -9.51
CA PHE A 37 -12.99 -6.35 -8.07
C PHE A 37 -14.45 -6.56 -7.68
N GLN A 38 -14.67 -7.40 -6.67
CA GLN A 38 -15.99 -7.59 -6.06
C GLN A 38 -16.44 -6.32 -5.33
N LYS A 39 -17.75 -6.10 -5.20
CA LYS A 39 -18.31 -4.85 -4.64
C LYS A 39 -17.86 -4.55 -3.22
N ASN A 40 -17.82 -5.56 -2.36
CA ASN A 40 -17.29 -5.43 -1.00
C ASN A 40 -15.80 -5.04 -1.00
N VAL A 41 -14.99 -5.65 -1.86
CA VAL A 41 -13.58 -5.29 -2.05
C VAL A 41 -13.41 -3.84 -2.50
N GLN A 42 -14.24 -3.37 -3.44
CA GLN A 42 -14.20 -1.98 -3.90
C GLN A 42 -14.44 -0.99 -2.74
N ALA A 43 -15.46 -1.25 -1.91
CA ALA A 43 -15.76 -0.42 -0.75
C ALA A 43 -14.63 -0.47 0.29
N GLU A 44 -14.09 -1.66 0.60
CA GLU A 44 -12.99 -1.84 1.55
C GLU A 44 -11.70 -1.14 1.10
N LEU A 45 -11.34 -1.24 -0.18
CA LEU A 45 -10.18 -0.51 -0.73
C LEU A 45 -10.38 1.00 -0.66
N THR A 46 -11.58 1.49 -0.95
CA THR A 46 -11.92 2.93 -0.88
C THR A 46 -11.78 3.43 0.55
N TRP A 47 -12.31 2.69 1.52
CA TRP A 47 -12.18 3.00 2.93
C TRP A 47 -10.72 2.99 3.40
N LEU A 48 -9.94 1.97 3.02
CA LEU A 48 -8.51 1.90 3.31
C LEU A 48 -7.75 3.10 2.74
N LYS A 49 -8.06 3.52 1.51
CA LYS A 49 -7.42 4.69 0.90
C LYS A 49 -7.76 5.99 1.65
N LYS A 50 -9.02 6.16 2.09
CA LYS A 50 -9.44 7.27 2.98
C LYS A 50 -8.68 7.23 4.30
N LEU A 51 -8.54 6.05 4.91
CA LEU A 51 -7.79 5.86 6.15
C LEU A 51 -6.31 6.26 5.98
N ILE A 52 -5.65 5.79 4.91
CA ILE A 52 -4.25 6.13 4.62
C ILE A 52 -4.10 7.65 4.49
N LYS A 53 -4.98 8.30 3.71
CA LYS A 53 -4.96 9.76 3.53
C LYS A 53 -5.10 10.52 4.87
N ARG A 54 -5.96 10.04 5.77
CA ARG A 54 -6.21 10.66 7.09
C ARG A 54 -5.06 10.45 8.09
N ASN A 55 -4.31 9.35 7.99
CA ASN A 55 -3.28 8.96 8.98
C ASN A 55 -1.84 9.18 8.51
N SER A 56 -1.65 9.68 7.29
CA SER A 56 -0.31 9.97 6.76
C SER A 56 0.14 11.36 7.20
N HIS A 57 0.87 11.43 8.32
CA HIS A 57 1.39 12.69 8.86
C HIS A 57 2.61 13.23 8.11
N ASN A 58 3.27 12.38 7.30
CA ASN A 58 4.36 12.75 6.41
C ASN A 58 4.41 11.82 5.19
N GLU A 59 5.24 12.18 4.22
CA GLU A 59 5.38 11.45 2.96
C GLU A 59 5.92 10.02 3.16
N SER A 60 6.88 9.81 4.06
CA SER A 60 7.43 8.48 4.34
C SER A 60 6.37 7.50 4.85
N ILE A 61 5.50 7.96 5.76
CA ILE A 61 4.37 7.17 6.25
C ILE A 61 3.36 6.93 5.12
N ALA A 62 3.05 7.96 4.32
CA ALA A 62 2.15 7.82 3.18
C ALA A 62 2.65 6.75 2.20
N ASN A 63 3.93 6.83 1.82
CA ASN A 63 4.57 5.91 0.89
C ASN A 63 4.61 4.48 1.45
N PHE A 64 4.95 4.32 2.73
CA PHE A 64 4.95 3.00 3.37
C PHE A 64 3.55 2.36 3.40
N LEU A 65 2.53 3.14 3.75
CA LEU A 65 1.15 2.67 3.76
C LEU A 65 0.63 2.36 2.35
N ASN A 66 0.96 3.20 1.36
CA ASN A 66 0.62 2.97 -0.04
C ASN A 66 1.34 1.75 -0.62
N LEU A 67 2.57 1.48 -0.19
CA LEU A 67 3.30 0.25 -0.54
C LEU A 67 2.58 -0.99 0.01
N CYS A 68 2.17 -0.96 1.27
CA CYS A 68 1.38 -2.05 1.86
C CYS A 68 0.02 -2.23 1.16
N PHE A 69 -0.61 -1.13 0.73
CA PHE A 69 -1.86 -1.15 -0.03
C PHE A 69 -1.66 -1.75 -1.42
N SER A 70 -0.63 -1.33 -2.15
CA SER A 70 -0.30 -1.86 -3.48
C SER A 70 0.01 -3.36 -3.44
N ALA A 71 0.74 -3.80 -2.42
CA ALA A 71 1.15 -5.20 -2.25
C ALA A 71 -0.02 -6.20 -2.11
N ILE A 72 -1.24 -5.73 -1.81
CA ILE A 72 -2.40 -6.62 -1.65
C ILE A 72 -3.30 -6.67 -2.88
N ILE A 73 -3.17 -5.73 -3.84
CA ILE A 73 -4.16 -5.52 -4.92
C ILE A 73 -4.42 -6.77 -5.74
N VAL A 74 -3.38 -7.46 -6.22
CA VAL A 74 -3.55 -8.69 -7.03
C VAL A 74 -4.19 -9.81 -6.21
N LYS A 75 -3.89 -9.88 -4.91
CA LYS A 75 -4.43 -10.92 -4.03
C LYS A 75 -5.94 -10.79 -3.84
N ILE A 76 -6.41 -9.56 -3.68
CA ILE A 76 -7.82 -9.22 -3.41
C ILE A 76 -8.62 -8.89 -4.69
N SER A 77 -7.98 -8.84 -5.86
CA SER A 77 -8.67 -8.74 -7.15
C SER A 77 -9.13 -10.11 -7.63
N ASN A 78 -9.97 -10.14 -8.65
CA ASN A 78 -10.37 -11.36 -9.36
C ASN A 78 -9.24 -11.91 -10.27
N GLN A 79 -8.03 -11.33 -10.30
CA GLN A 79 -6.96 -11.79 -11.19
C GLN A 79 -6.41 -13.18 -10.80
N ASP A 80 -6.18 -14.05 -11.81
CA ASP A 80 -5.61 -15.40 -11.68
C ASP A 80 -4.08 -15.40 -11.56
N GLY A 81 -3.58 -14.84 -10.46
CA GLY A 81 -2.14 -14.72 -10.19
C GLY A 81 -1.47 -13.55 -10.92
N GLU A 82 -0.17 -13.36 -10.71
CA GLU A 82 0.51 -12.11 -11.08
C GLU A 82 0.69 -11.92 -12.59
N THR A 83 0.93 -13.00 -13.33
CA THR A 83 1.31 -12.93 -14.75
C THR A 83 0.17 -13.22 -15.72
N ARG A 84 -0.99 -13.67 -15.25
CA ARG A 84 -2.12 -14.05 -16.10
C ARG A 84 -3.22 -13.00 -16.05
N TRP A 85 -3.52 -12.45 -17.21
CA TRP A 85 -4.61 -11.48 -17.42
C TRP A 85 -5.94 -12.21 -17.59
N LYS A 86 -6.35 -12.95 -16.56
CA LYS A 86 -7.60 -13.69 -16.52
C LYS A 86 -8.31 -13.41 -15.19
N ALA A 87 -9.58 -13.06 -15.25
CA ALA A 87 -10.41 -12.95 -14.05
C ALA A 87 -11.00 -14.32 -13.67
N VAL A 88 -11.03 -14.59 -12.37
CA VAL A 88 -11.65 -15.73 -11.70
C VAL A 88 -12.48 -15.20 -10.54
N GLU A 89 -13.65 -15.78 -10.34
CA GLU A 89 -14.48 -15.46 -9.20
C GLU A 89 -13.88 -16.05 -7.92
N LYS A 90 -13.45 -15.18 -7.00
CA LYS A 90 -12.77 -15.58 -5.76
C LYS A 90 -13.69 -15.66 -4.54
N ASN A 91 -14.95 -15.20 -4.65
CA ASN A 91 -15.92 -15.16 -3.55
C ASN A 91 -15.29 -14.62 -2.25
N ILE A 92 -14.71 -13.41 -2.33
CA ILE A 92 -13.96 -12.82 -1.23
C ILE A 92 -14.96 -12.38 -0.17
N SER A 93 -14.81 -12.88 1.05
CA SER A 93 -15.68 -12.55 2.17
C SER A 93 -15.48 -11.11 2.65
N ASP A 94 -16.53 -10.53 3.22
CA ASP A 94 -16.45 -9.21 3.85
C ASP A 94 -15.38 -9.15 4.95
N GLY A 95 -14.67 -8.03 5.02
CA GLY A 95 -13.56 -7.78 5.93
C GLY A 95 -12.25 -8.44 5.52
N TYR A 96 -12.24 -9.29 4.49
CA TYR A 96 -11.03 -9.98 4.06
C TYR A 96 -9.97 -9.02 3.52
N THR A 97 -10.37 -7.96 2.79
CA THR A 97 -9.40 -6.99 2.24
C THR A 97 -8.71 -6.24 3.38
N ILE A 98 -9.48 -5.80 4.37
CA ILE A 98 -8.93 -5.17 5.58
C ILE A 98 -8.01 -6.13 6.34
N HIS A 99 -8.40 -7.40 6.49
CA HIS A 99 -7.56 -8.41 7.14
C HIS A 99 -6.22 -8.59 6.43
N ILE A 100 -6.24 -8.73 5.10
CA ILE A 100 -5.03 -8.89 4.29
C ILE A 100 -4.14 -7.65 4.34
N PHE A 101 -4.73 -6.45 4.27
CA PHE A 101 -3.99 -5.19 4.43
C PHE A 101 -3.30 -5.14 5.80
N ARG A 102 -4.05 -5.40 6.87
CA ARG A 102 -3.56 -5.42 8.25
C ARG A 102 -2.36 -6.36 8.39
N ASN A 103 -2.50 -7.60 7.94
CA ASN A 103 -1.43 -8.59 8.04
C ASN A 103 -0.18 -8.18 7.23
N THR A 104 -0.38 -7.60 6.05
CA THR A 104 0.71 -7.09 5.20
C THR A 104 1.43 -5.93 5.88
N LEU A 105 0.68 -4.99 6.46
CA LEU A 105 1.22 -3.87 7.21
C LEU A 105 2.07 -4.36 8.40
N PHE A 106 1.54 -5.26 9.22
CA PHE A 106 2.29 -5.82 10.36
C PHE A 106 3.55 -6.56 9.94
N LYS A 107 3.46 -7.37 8.87
CA LYS A 107 4.61 -8.08 8.31
C LYS A 107 5.69 -7.09 7.87
N ASN A 108 5.30 -6.00 7.22
CA ASN A 108 6.24 -5.01 6.70
C ASN A 108 6.84 -4.12 7.81
N ILE A 109 6.08 -3.81 8.87
CA ILE A 109 6.61 -3.13 10.06
C ILE A 109 7.71 -3.99 10.70
N LYS A 110 7.44 -5.27 10.95
CA LYS A 110 8.42 -6.20 11.52
C LYS A 110 9.69 -6.32 10.66
N LYS A 111 9.53 -6.37 9.33
CA LYS A 111 10.67 -6.36 8.40
C LYS A 111 11.48 -5.07 8.49
N SER A 112 10.81 -3.92 8.59
CA SER A 112 11.46 -2.61 8.74
C SER A 112 12.28 -2.52 10.03
N GLU A 113 11.73 -3.00 11.14
CA GLU A 113 12.42 -3.07 12.44
C GLU A 113 13.64 -4.01 12.38
N ALA A 114 13.49 -5.20 11.78
CA ALA A 114 14.58 -6.15 11.60
C ALA A 114 15.68 -5.60 10.67
N LEU A 115 15.32 -4.87 9.61
CA LEU A 115 16.28 -4.17 8.76
C LEU A 115 17.07 -3.13 9.54
N LYS A 116 16.41 -2.34 10.39
CA LYS A 116 17.10 -1.36 11.26
C LYS A 116 18.14 -2.04 12.16
N SER A 117 17.80 -3.19 12.75
CA SER A 117 18.72 -3.92 13.65
C SER A 117 19.88 -4.59 12.91
N ILE A 118 19.63 -5.15 11.72
CA ILE A 118 20.67 -5.84 10.93
C ILE A 118 21.64 -4.83 10.34
N LEU A 119 21.11 -3.73 9.83
CA LEU A 119 21.90 -2.84 9.02
C LEU A 119 22.72 -1.84 9.85
N ASN A 120 22.40 -1.61 11.12
CA ASN A 120 23.05 -0.59 11.96
C ASN A 120 23.14 0.78 11.25
N ILE A 121 22.21 1.03 10.33
CA ILE A 121 22.18 2.17 9.42
C ILE A 121 21.60 3.35 10.18
N GLU A 122 22.46 4.34 10.46
CA GLU A 122 22.05 5.74 10.48
C GLU A 122 21.45 6.08 9.10
N PRO A 123 20.27 6.72 9.02
CA PRO A 123 19.55 6.93 7.75
C PRO A 123 20.49 7.44 6.67
N HIS A 124 20.67 6.64 5.60
CA HIS A 124 21.53 7.06 4.50
C HIS A 124 20.94 8.31 3.84
N LYS A 125 21.76 9.37 3.82
CA LYS A 125 21.40 10.64 3.23
C LYS A 125 21.42 10.52 1.70
N ALA A 126 20.26 10.37 1.10
CA ALA A 126 20.12 10.57 -0.35
C ALA A 126 20.24 12.07 -0.65
N THR A 127 21.15 12.44 -1.53
CA THR A 127 21.31 13.82 -2.02
C THR A 127 20.99 13.84 -3.51
N ILE A 128 20.01 14.64 -3.92
CA ILE A 128 19.62 14.81 -5.32
C ILE A 128 20.27 16.10 -5.83
N PHE A 129 21.01 16.00 -6.93
CA PHE A 129 21.60 17.15 -7.61
C PHE A 129 20.90 17.37 -8.95
N THR A 130 20.56 18.62 -9.26
CA THR A 130 20.12 19.02 -10.60
C THR A 130 21.30 19.70 -11.29
N ALA A 131 22.03 18.94 -12.10
CA ALA A 131 23.23 19.41 -12.79
C ALA A 131 23.44 18.67 -14.11
N GLN A 132 24.35 19.15 -14.95
CA GLN A 132 24.83 18.36 -16.10
C GLN A 132 25.69 17.20 -15.58
N ALA A 133 25.63 16.04 -16.25
CA ALA A 133 26.39 14.87 -15.84
C ALA A 133 27.91 15.14 -15.73
N PHE A 134 28.43 16.03 -16.58
CA PHE A 134 29.84 16.43 -16.58
C PHE A 134 30.25 17.22 -15.32
N ASP A 135 29.29 17.84 -14.61
CA ASP A 135 29.55 18.62 -13.39
C ASP A 135 29.52 17.75 -12.13
N VAL A 136 28.99 16.53 -12.22
CA VAL A 136 28.80 15.61 -11.08
C VAL A 136 30.09 15.35 -10.29
N PRO A 137 31.28 15.15 -10.91
CA PRO A 137 32.52 14.97 -10.15
C PRO A 137 32.84 16.12 -9.20
N ASN A 138 32.49 17.36 -9.58
CA ASN A 138 32.71 18.54 -8.75
C ASN A 138 31.73 18.66 -7.57
N LEU A 139 30.61 17.94 -7.62
CA LEU A 139 29.54 17.99 -6.63
C LEU A 139 29.68 16.94 -5.52
N ILE A 140 30.35 15.81 -5.81
CA ILE A 140 30.41 14.64 -4.92
C ILE A 140 31.80 14.42 -4.27
N GLY A 141 32.86 15.07 -4.78
CA GLY A 141 34.24 14.97 -4.27
C GLY A 141 34.94 13.64 -4.61
N GLU A 142 36.27 13.58 -4.49
CA GLU A 142 37.06 12.35 -4.70
C GLU A 142 37.49 11.71 -3.38
N PRO A 143 37.53 10.36 -3.25
CA PRO A 143 36.86 9.31 -4.03
C PRO A 143 35.71 8.68 -3.21
N CYS A 144 34.46 8.71 -3.72
CA CYS A 144 33.28 8.27 -2.95
C CYS A 144 32.26 7.41 -3.74
N ILE A 145 32.61 6.86 -4.90
CA ILE A 145 31.66 6.16 -5.78
C ILE A 145 31.97 4.66 -5.87
N ASP A 146 31.04 3.84 -5.38
CA ASP A 146 31.12 2.38 -5.45
C ASP A 146 30.42 1.79 -6.70
N LEU A 147 29.40 2.47 -7.24
CA LEU A 147 28.60 2.00 -8.38
C LEU A 147 28.06 3.17 -9.21
N ILE A 148 28.11 3.01 -10.54
CA ILE A 148 27.44 3.87 -11.53
C ILE A 148 26.56 2.94 -12.39
N VAL A 149 25.28 3.29 -12.57
CA VAL A 149 24.30 2.52 -13.37
C VAL A 149 23.90 3.31 -14.61
#